data_AF-A0A8B6CCI8-F1
#
_entry.id   AF-A0A8B6CCI8-F1
#
_cell.length_a   1.000
_cell.length_b   1.000
_cell.length_c   1.000
_cell.angle_alpha   90.00
_cell.angle_beta   90.00
_cell.angle_gamma   90.00
#
_symmetry.space_group_name_H-M   'P 1'
#
loop_
_entity.id
_entity.type
_entity.pdbx_description
1 polymer ?
#
loop_
_entity_poly.entity_id
_entity_poly.type
_entity_poly.pdbx_seq_one_letter_code
_entity_poly.pdbx_strand_id
1 'polypeptide(L)'
;MDSCYFNGDTPLHVAAANGNLKDVMHLLDKRKACLFVRNSFWKKPIDVVEENILFLKKRKGQPCNETMIEHLNTIKDLIGNATHKAMDQHTDIDKDASFEKRSKEERLFLFQIRVFRGDILAIRRFLKTDATLINQLDYDDRSALHIAAAAGHTHLVEFLLNQEADKNKKDRYNMTPLDEAKMNGDDEMIDMLKG
;
A
#
# COMPACT_ATOMS: atom_id res chain seq x y z
N MET A 1 1.77 -26.39 -18.74
CA MET A 1 1.47 -25.35 -19.75
C MET A 1 0.55 -24.36 -19.06
N ASP A 2 1.14 -23.48 -18.24
CA ASP A 2 0.37 -22.55 -17.42
C ASP A 2 0.22 -21.25 -18.19
N SER A 3 -1.00 -21.04 -18.68
CA SER A 3 -1.38 -19.91 -19.52
C SER A 3 -1.04 -18.60 -18.81
N CYS A 4 -0.17 -17.85 -19.47
CA CYS A 4 0.19 -16.47 -19.22
C CYS A 4 -1.06 -15.65 -18.84
N TYR A 5 -1.10 -15.15 -17.60
CA TYR A 5 -2.09 -14.18 -17.13
C TYR A 5 -1.94 -12.90 -17.95
N PHE A 6 -2.84 -12.69 -18.92
CA PHE A 6 -2.65 -11.75 -20.03
C PHE A 6 -2.49 -10.27 -19.65
N ASN A 7 -2.71 -9.86 -18.40
CA ASN A 7 -2.61 -8.47 -17.96
C ASN A 7 -1.96 -8.28 -16.57
N GLY A 8 -1.17 -9.25 -16.08
CA GLY A 8 -0.61 -9.19 -14.72
C GLY A 8 -1.63 -9.36 -13.59
N ASP A 9 -2.84 -9.84 -13.92
CA ASP A 9 -3.89 -10.13 -12.95
C ASP A 9 -3.52 -11.33 -12.07
N THR A 10 -3.61 -11.15 -10.76
CA THR A 10 -3.52 -12.26 -9.80
C THR A 10 -4.81 -13.10 -9.82
N PRO A 11 -4.81 -14.34 -9.28
CA PRO A 11 -6.04 -15.12 -9.14
C PRO A 11 -7.16 -14.37 -8.41
N LEU A 12 -6.80 -13.47 -7.49
CA LEU A 12 -7.77 -12.62 -6.78
C LEU A 12 -8.37 -11.54 -7.68
N HIS A 13 -7.59 -10.93 -8.58
CA HIS A 13 -8.13 -9.98 -9.57
C HIS A 13 -9.20 -10.65 -10.44
N VAL A 14 -8.89 -11.85 -10.95
CA VAL A 14 -9.80 -12.59 -11.84
C VAL A 14 -11.07 -13.04 -11.10
N ALA A 15 -10.92 -13.62 -9.90
CA ALA A 15 -12.07 -14.07 -9.11
C ALA A 15 -12.98 -12.88 -8.71
N ALA A 16 -12.38 -11.75 -8.33
CA ALA A 16 -13.10 -10.55 -7.94
C ALA A 16 -13.78 -9.88 -9.14
N ALA A 17 -13.12 -9.81 -10.30
CA ALA A 17 -13.69 -9.29 -11.54
C ALA A 17 -14.93 -10.08 -11.99
N ASN A 18 -14.89 -11.41 -11.87
CA ASN A 18 -15.96 -12.29 -12.31
C ASN A 18 -17.13 -12.40 -11.30
N GLY A 19 -17.06 -11.73 -10.15
CA GLY A 19 -18.08 -11.84 -9.11
C GLY A 19 -18.16 -13.24 -8.47
N ASN A 20 -17.10 -14.05 -8.54
CA ASN A 20 -17.10 -15.40 -7.99
C ASN A 20 -16.80 -15.38 -6.49
N LEU A 21 -17.85 -15.23 -5.69
CA LEU A 21 -17.77 -15.13 -4.23
C LEU A 21 -17.04 -16.32 -3.58
N LYS A 22 -17.29 -17.55 -4.06
CA LYS A 22 -16.69 -18.77 -3.49
C LYS A 22 -15.18 -18.78 -3.66
N ASP A 23 -14.71 -18.40 -4.85
CA ASP A 23 -13.28 -18.35 -5.15
C ASP A 23 -12.59 -17.23 -4.36
N VAL A 24 -13.23 -16.06 -4.23
CA VAL A 24 -12.72 -14.97 -3.39
C VAL A 24 -12.58 -15.42 -1.94
N MET A 25 -13.62 -16.01 -1.34
CA MET A 25 -13.55 -16.51 0.04
C MET A 25 -12.44 -17.56 0.21
N HIS A 26 -12.32 -18.49 -0.73
CA HIS A 26 -11.28 -19.51 -0.70
C HIS A 26 -9.86 -18.93 -0.80
N LEU A 27 -9.66 -17.93 -1.65
CA LEU A 27 -8.38 -17.25 -1.84
C LEU A 27 -7.99 -16.41 -0.62
N LEU A 28 -8.97 -15.77 0.03
CA LEU A 28 -8.76 -15.00 1.26
C LEU A 28 -8.44 -15.90 2.46
N ASP A 29 -9.10 -17.05 2.59
CA ASP A 29 -8.97 -17.95 3.75
C ASP A 29 -7.74 -18.86 3.68
N LYS A 30 -7.49 -19.52 2.52
CA LYS A 30 -6.49 -20.60 2.44
C LYS A 30 -5.14 -20.22 1.83
N ARG A 31 -5.05 -19.12 1.08
CA ARG A 31 -3.87 -18.83 0.24
C ARG A 31 -3.11 -17.54 0.54
N LYS A 32 -3.44 -16.79 1.59
CA LYS A 32 -2.86 -15.45 1.86
C LYS A 32 -2.77 -14.64 0.56
N ALA A 33 -3.88 -14.58 -0.20
CA ALA A 33 -3.89 -13.92 -1.49
C ALA A 33 -3.37 -12.49 -1.38
N CYS A 34 -2.51 -12.07 -2.31
CA CYS A 34 -1.89 -10.76 -2.27
C CYS A 34 -2.95 -9.67 -2.54
N LEU A 35 -3.40 -9.00 -1.48
CA LEU A 35 -4.46 -7.98 -1.52
C LEU A 35 -4.00 -6.65 -2.15
N PHE A 36 -2.70 -6.41 -2.19
CA PHE A 36 -2.11 -5.12 -2.57
C PHE A 36 -1.36 -5.14 -3.91
N VAL A 37 -1.23 -6.30 -4.56
CA VAL A 37 -0.57 -6.41 -5.87
C VAL A 37 -1.37 -5.65 -6.90
N ARG A 38 -0.69 -4.89 -7.73
CA ARG A 38 -1.27 -4.17 -8.86
C ARG A 38 -1.04 -4.94 -10.16
N ASN A 39 -2.07 -5.03 -10.99
CA ASN A 39 -1.96 -5.58 -12.35
C ASN A 39 -1.29 -4.57 -13.31
N SER A 40 -1.15 -4.92 -14.60
CA SER A 40 -0.56 -4.05 -15.63
C SER A 40 -1.33 -2.73 -15.87
N PHE A 41 -2.55 -2.61 -15.33
CA PHE A 41 -3.35 -1.38 -15.34
C PHE A 41 -3.25 -0.59 -14.04
N TRP A 42 -2.30 -0.93 -13.17
CA TRP A 42 -2.09 -0.29 -11.86
C TRP A 42 -3.25 -0.47 -10.86
N LYS A 43 -4.14 -1.44 -11.14
CA LYS A 43 -5.33 -1.71 -10.33
C LYS A 43 -5.05 -2.82 -9.34
N LYS A 44 -5.47 -2.62 -8.09
CA LYS A 44 -5.57 -3.67 -7.07
C LYS A 44 -6.82 -4.53 -7.33
N PRO A 45 -6.94 -5.70 -6.69
CA PRO A 45 -8.14 -6.53 -6.82
C PRO A 45 -9.44 -5.79 -6.46
N ILE A 46 -9.40 -4.92 -5.43
CA ILE A 46 -10.57 -4.11 -5.04
C ILE A 46 -10.94 -3.07 -6.10
N ASP A 47 -9.96 -2.45 -6.76
CA ASP A 47 -10.19 -1.42 -7.78
C ASP A 47 -10.93 -2.01 -8.99
N VAL A 48 -10.61 -3.27 -9.35
CA VAL A 48 -11.30 -4.01 -10.43
C VAL A 48 -12.76 -4.27 -10.09
N VAL A 49 -13.08 -4.56 -8.82
CA VAL A 49 -14.47 -4.76 -8.35
C VAL A 49 -15.25 -3.45 -8.43
N GLU A 50 -14.67 -2.34 -7.96
CA GLU A 50 -15.33 -1.03 -7.98
C GLU A 50 -15.64 -0.56 -9.40
N GLU A 51 -14.70 -0.77 -10.33
CA GLU A 51 -14.90 -0.44 -11.74
C GLU A 51 -16.01 -1.29 -12.37
N ASN A 52 -16.06 -2.59 -12.08
CA ASN A 52 -17.13 -3.45 -12.56
C ASN A 52 -18.50 -3.05 -12.01
N ILE A 53 -18.59 -2.69 -10.73
CA ILE A 53 -19.84 -2.17 -10.15
C ILE A 53 -20.27 -0.90 -10.89
N LEU A 54 -19.35 0.03 -11.14
CA LEU A 54 -19.63 1.28 -11.85
C LEU A 54 -20.10 1.01 -13.28
N PHE A 55 -19.44 0.09 -13.99
CA PHE A 55 -19.78 -0.31 -15.35
C PHE A 55 -21.19 -0.91 -15.43
N LEU A 56 -21.53 -1.81 -14.50
CA LEU A 56 -22.85 -2.45 -14.45
C LEU A 56 -23.96 -1.46 -14.09
N LYS A 57 -23.71 -0.52 -13.17
CA LYS A 57 -24.66 0.55 -12.82
C LYS A 57 -24.98 1.49 -14.00
N LYS A 58 -24.02 1.72 -14.90
CA LYS A 58 -24.21 2.53 -16.12
C LYS A 58 -25.06 1.82 -17.17
N ARG A 59 -25.10 0.49 -17.19
CA ARG A 59 -25.96 -0.33 -18.06
C ARG A 59 -27.31 -0.61 -17.38
N LYS A 60 -28.16 0.41 -17.23
CA LYS A 60 -29.54 0.22 -16.74
C LYS A 60 -30.37 -0.54 -17.79
N GLY A 61 -30.90 -1.73 -17.43
CA GLY A 61 -31.92 -2.41 -18.25
C GLY A 61 -31.86 -3.94 -18.37
N GLN A 62 -30.93 -4.64 -17.71
CA GLN A 62 -30.90 -6.11 -17.72
C GLN A 62 -31.15 -6.72 -16.32
N PRO A 63 -32.06 -7.71 -16.21
CA PRO A 63 -32.44 -8.33 -14.93
C PRO A 63 -31.31 -9.12 -14.25
N CYS A 64 -30.24 -9.49 -14.97
CA CYS A 64 -29.09 -10.21 -14.41
C CYS A 64 -28.07 -9.30 -13.68
N ASN A 65 -28.20 -7.97 -13.78
CA ASN A 65 -27.20 -7.06 -13.22
C ASN A 65 -27.35 -6.88 -11.71
N GLU A 66 -28.57 -6.98 -11.17
CA GLU A 66 -28.83 -6.75 -9.74
C GLU A 66 -28.15 -7.81 -8.86
N THR A 67 -28.25 -9.09 -9.24
CA THR A 67 -27.59 -10.20 -8.53
C THR A 67 -26.06 -10.15 -8.62
N MET A 68 -25.52 -9.77 -9.79
CA MET A 68 -24.07 -9.59 -9.95
C MET A 68 -23.54 -8.40 -9.14
N ILE A 69 -24.27 -7.28 -9.10
CA ILE A 69 -23.92 -6.12 -8.29
C ILE A 69 -23.92 -6.47 -6.80
N GLU A 70 -24.87 -7.29 -6.34
CA GLU A 70 -24.92 -7.77 -4.96
C GLU A 70 -23.70 -8.63 -4.60
N HIS A 71 -23.32 -9.57 -5.48
CA HIS A 71 -22.09 -10.36 -5.30
C HIS A 71 -20.84 -9.47 -5.29
N LEU A 72 -20.73 -8.50 -6.20
CA LEU A 72 -19.59 -7.59 -6.25
C LEU A 72 -19.51 -6.68 -5.03
N ASN A 73 -20.64 -6.19 -4.51
CA ASN A 73 -20.66 -5.42 -3.25
C ASN A 73 -20.19 -6.30 -2.08
N THR A 74 -20.67 -7.54 -1.99
CA THR A 74 -20.24 -8.49 -0.96
C THR A 74 -18.73 -8.76 -1.06
N ILE A 75 -18.21 -8.96 -2.27
CA ILE A 75 -16.78 -9.15 -2.53
C ILE A 75 -15.99 -7.90 -2.16
N LYS A 76 -16.50 -6.70 -2.49
CA LYS A 76 -15.89 -5.42 -2.12
C LYS A 76 -15.74 -5.32 -0.61
N ASP A 77 -16.80 -5.61 0.15
CA ASP A 77 -16.78 -5.57 1.61
C ASP A 77 -15.83 -6.63 2.18
N LEU A 78 -15.80 -7.83 1.63
CA LEU A 78 -14.88 -8.90 2.06
C LEU A 78 -13.41 -8.52 1.83
N ILE A 79 -13.07 -8.02 0.65
CA ILE A 79 -11.70 -7.58 0.33
C ILE A 79 -11.36 -6.34 1.18
N GLY A 80 -12.27 -5.37 1.31
CA GLY A 80 -12.10 -4.20 2.15
C GLY A 80 -11.83 -4.56 3.62
N ASN A 81 -12.66 -5.41 4.20
CA ASN A 81 -12.48 -5.92 5.56
C ASN A 81 -11.19 -6.73 5.70
N ALA A 82 -10.82 -7.53 4.70
CA ALA A 82 -9.54 -8.26 4.71
C ALA A 82 -8.34 -7.30 4.60
N THR A 83 -8.46 -6.20 3.85
CA THR A 83 -7.41 -5.17 3.78
C THR A 83 -7.29 -4.40 5.10
N HIS A 84 -8.40 -4.01 5.72
CA HIS A 84 -8.42 -3.41 7.05
C HIS A 84 -7.89 -4.37 8.10
N LYS A 85 -8.35 -5.63 8.10
CA LYS A 85 -7.85 -6.67 9.00
C LYS A 85 -6.38 -6.96 8.77
N ALA A 86 -5.88 -6.97 7.53
CA ALA A 86 -4.44 -7.06 7.28
C ALA A 86 -3.72 -5.84 7.88
N MET A 87 -4.24 -4.64 7.66
CA MET A 87 -3.73 -3.37 8.20
C MET A 87 -3.82 -3.24 9.74
N ASP A 88 -4.75 -3.95 10.39
CA ASP A 88 -5.00 -3.96 11.83
C ASP A 88 -4.29 -5.12 12.54
N GLN A 89 -4.22 -6.31 11.93
CA GLN A 89 -3.32 -7.41 12.33
C GLN A 89 -1.85 -7.01 12.22
N HIS A 90 -1.57 -5.91 11.56
CA HIS A 90 -0.26 -5.29 11.53
C HIS A 90 0.08 -4.51 12.80
N THR A 91 -0.80 -4.37 13.79
CA THR A 91 -0.39 -3.87 15.13
C THR A 91 0.63 -4.77 15.86
N ASP A 92 0.82 -6.02 15.40
CA ASP A 92 1.75 -7.02 15.98
C ASP A 92 2.92 -7.45 15.05
N ILE A 93 3.24 -6.73 13.94
CA ILE A 93 4.43 -7.09 13.09
C ILE A 93 5.74 -7.04 13.90
N ASP A 94 5.75 -6.25 14.95
CA ASP A 94 6.93 -5.93 15.76
C ASP A 94 7.51 -7.10 16.57
N LYS A 95 6.79 -8.22 16.68
CA LYS A 95 7.25 -9.41 17.43
C LYS A 95 7.77 -10.54 16.54
N ASP A 96 7.63 -10.41 15.23
CA ASP A 96 7.60 -11.60 14.39
C ASP A 96 8.91 -11.74 13.60
N ALA A 97 9.64 -12.84 13.85
CA ALA A 97 10.80 -13.31 13.07
C ALA A 97 10.48 -13.61 11.58
N SER A 98 9.31 -13.18 11.11
CA SER A 98 8.81 -13.29 9.75
C SER A 98 9.19 -12.08 8.88
N PHE A 99 9.65 -10.95 9.44
CA PHE A 99 10.04 -9.77 8.65
C PHE A 99 11.16 -10.09 7.65
N GLU A 100 12.24 -10.75 8.10
CA GLU A 100 13.39 -11.10 7.26
C GLU A 100 13.05 -12.07 6.12
N LYS A 101 11.99 -12.87 6.28
CA LYS A 101 11.58 -13.87 5.28
C LYS A 101 10.74 -13.28 4.14
N ARG A 102 10.35 -12.01 4.25
CA ARG A 102 9.54 -11.30 3.24
C ARG A 102 10.39 -10.79 2.08
N SER A 103 9.76 -10.56 0.93
CA SER A 103 10.45 -9.98 -0.22
C SER A 103 10.96 -8.56 0.09
N LYS A 104 11.89 -8.04 -0.71
CA LYS A 104 12.39 -6.67 -0.53
C LYS A 104 11.25 -5.64 -0.67
N GLU A 105 10.38 -5.87 -1.65
CA GLU A 105 9.24 -5.02 -1.98
C GLU A 105 8.20 -5.02 -0.86
N GLU A 106 7.90 -6.19 -0.28
CA GLU A 106 6.99 -6.31 0.86
C GLU A 106 7.55 -5.59 2.10
N ARG A 107 8.85 -5.74 2.36
CA ARG A 107 9.52 -5.07 3.48
C ARG A 107 9.49 -3.55 3.32
N LEU A 108 9.78 -3.07 2.12
CA LEU A 108 9.70 -1.65 1.78
C LEU A 108 8.27 -1.11 1.92
N PHE A 109 7.28 -1.82 1.38
CA PHE A 109 5.88 -1.42 1.51
C PHE A 109 5.44 -1.32 2.97
N LEU A 110 5.75 -2.34 3.78
CA LEU A 110 5.43 -2.34 5.21
C LEU A 110 6.12 -1.19 5.94
N PHE A 111 7.39 -0.94 5.65
CA PHE A 111 8.15 0.17 6.21
C PHE A 111 7.50 1.52 5.87
N GLN A 112 7.19 1.78 4.60
CA GLN A 112 6.61 3.04 4.16
C GLN A 112 5.21 3.29 4.73
N ILE A 113 4.39 2.24 4.94
CA ILE A 113 3.10 2.37 5.64
C ILE A 113 3.30 2.81 7.11
N ARG A 114 4.38 2.39 7.78
CA ARG A 114 4.71 2.86 9.14
C ARG A 114 5.18 4.31 9.15
N VAL A 115 5.96 4.69 8.16
CA VAL A 115 6.40 6.07 7.95
C VAL A 115 5.18 6.97 7.78
N PHE A 116 4.25 6.60 6.89
CA PHE A 116 3.01 7.35 6.69
C PHE A 116 2.15 7.49 7.96
N ARG A 117 2.12 6.45 8.80
CA ARG A 117 1.39 6.46 10.09
C ARG A 117 2.12 7.18 11.22
N GLY A 118 3.39 7.55 11.06
CA GLY A 118 4.20 8.13 12.14
C GLY A 118 4.63 7.12 13.22
N ASP A 119 4.64 5.82 12.90
CA ASP A 119 4.94 4.75 13.87
C ASP A 119 6.46 4.59 14.07
N ILE A 120 7.06 5.52 14.83
CA ILE A 120 8.51 5.58 15.10
C ILE A 120 9.02 4.27 15.73
N LEU A 121 8.23 3.63 16.60
CA LEU A 121 8.64 2.40 17.27
C LEU A 121 8.81 1.25 16.29
N ALA A 122 7.85 1.08 15.36
CA ALA A 122 7.98 0.10 14.29
C ALA A 122 9.15 0.45 13.36
N ILE A 123 9.26 1.69 12.90
CA ILE A 123 10.36 2.13 12.02
C ILE A 123 11.72 1.80 12.64
N ARG A 124 11.91 2.09 13.93
CA ARG A 124 13.15 1.74 14.66
C ARG A 124 13.43 0.24 14.68
N ARG A 125 12.41 -0.61 14.78
CA ARG A 125 12.56 -2.09 14.72
C ARG A 125 12.95 -2.55 13.32
N PHE A 126 12.32 -1.98 12.29
CA PHE A 126 12.60 -2.31 10.89
C PHE A 126 14.05 -1.94 10.53
N LEU A 127 14.49 -0.73 10.87
CA LEU A 127 15.86 -0.27 10.58
C LEU A 127 16.95 -1.05 11.33
N LYS A 128 16.64 -1.60 12.51
CA LYS A 128 17.55 -2.53 13.20
C LYS A 128 17.74 -3.84 12.44
N THR A 129 16.73 -4.27 11.70
CA THR A 129 16.76 -5.53 10.94
C THR A 129 17.31 -5.33 9.54
N ASP A 130 16.89 -4.25 8.89
CA ASP A 130 17.31 -3.88 7.54
C ASP A 130 17.47 -2.36 7.44
N ALA A 131 18.70 -1.89 7.69
CA ALA A 131 19.04 -0.49 7.60
C ALA A 131 18.94 0.06 6.17
N THR A 132 18.91 -0.80 5.14
CA THR A 132 18.84 -0.33 3.75
C THR A 132 17.53 0.35 3.42
N LEU A 133 16.47 0.10 4.20
CA LEU A 133 15.14 0.68 4.01
C LEU A 133 15.11 2.20 4.10
N ILE A 134 16.05 2.81 4.83
CA ILE A 134 16.06 4.25 5.13
C ILE A 134 16.07 5.12 3.85
N ASN A 135 16.77 4.65 2.81
CA ASN A 135 16.97 5.36 1.55
C ASN A 135 16.36 4.61 0.34
N GLN A 136 15.62 3.53 0.58
CA GLN A 136 14.87 2.86 -0.49
C GLN A 136 13.70 3.72 -0.94
N LEU A 137 13.47 3.70 -2.25
CA LEU A 137 12.46 4.51 -2.90
C LEU A 137 11.24 3.67 -3.25
N ASP A 138 10.05 4.25 -3.06
CA ASP A 138 8.80 3.63 -3.51
C ASP A 138 8.64 3.73 -5.05
N TYR A 139 7.48 3.33 -5.55
CA TYR A 139 7.20 3.35 -6.99
C TYR A 139 7.09 4.76 -7.59
N ASP A 140 7.03 5.81 -6.79
CA ASP A 140 7.04 7.22 -7.20
C ASP A 140 8.41 7.87 -6.95
N ASP A 141 9.45 7.04 -6.75
CA ASP A 141 10.80 7.46 -6.38
C ASP A 141 10.85 8.22 -5.04
N ARG A 142 9.85 8.06 -4.17
CA ARG A 142 9.79 8.75 -2.87
C ARG A 142 10.53 7.96 -1.80
N SER A 143 11.33 8.69 -1.03
CA SER A 143 11.99 8.17 0.19
C SER A 143 11.07 8.24 1.41
N ALA A 144 11.49 7.63 2.51
CA ALA A 144 10.80 7.76 3.80
C ALA A 144 10.65 9.22 4.25
N LEU A 145 11.64 10.08 3.96
CA LEU A 145 11.55 11.50 4.29
C LEU A 145 10.45 12.23 3.52
N HIS A 146 10.21 11.89 2.25
CA HIS A 146 9.10 12.48 1.50
C HIS A 146 7.77 12.15 2.17
N ILE A 147 7.58 10.88 2.53
CA ILE A 147 6.32 10.40 3.12
C ILE A 147 6.12 10.98 4.51
N ALA A 148 7.17 11.05 5.34
CA ALA A 148 7.10 11.67 6.66
C ALA A 148 6.82 13.18 6.58
N ALA A 149 7.46 13.88 5.65
CA ALA A 149 7.28 15.31 5.45
C ALA A 149 5.87 15.63 4.93
N ALA A 150 5.40 14.90 3.92
CA ALA A 150 4.05 15.04 3.38
C ALA A 150 2.95 14.70 4.42
N ALA A 151 3.23 13.77 5.34
CA ALA A 151 2.30 13.41 6.41
C ALA A 151 2.34 14.36 7.63
N GLY A 152 3.29 15.31 7.68
CA GLY A 152 3.41 16.26 8.80
C GLY A 152 4.05 15.67 10.07
N HIS A 153 4.81 14.58 9.95
CA HIS A 153 5.40 13.90 11.12
C HIS A 153 6.77 14.46 11.49
N THR A 154 6.80 15.65 12.09
CA THR A 154 8.02 16.42 12.42
C THR A 154 9.03 15.64 13.28
N HIS A 155 8.57 14.96 14.33
CA HIS A 155 9.41 14.07 15.14
C HIS A 155 9.96 12.85 14.38
N LEU A 156 9.20 12.34 13.39
CA LEU A 156 9.68 11.25 12.56
C LEU A 156 10.72 11.74 11.56
N VAL A 157 10.56 12.93 10.99
CA VAL A 157 11.57 13.56 10.12
C VAL A 157 12.88 13.71 10.87
N GLU A 158 12.85 14.24 12.10
CA GLU A 158 14.04 14.33 12.97
C GLU A 158 14.68 12.95 13.18
N PHE A 159 13.87 11.94 13.53
CA PHE A 159 14.36 10.57 13.70
C PHE A 159 15.01 10.02 12.43
N LEU A 160 14.40 10.19 11.26
CA LEU A 160 14.93 9.68 9.99
C LEU A 160 16.24 10.39 9.59
N LEU A 161 16.35 11.70 9.82
CA LEU A 161 17.58 12.47 9.60
C LEU A 161 18.71 11.96 10.50
N ASN A 162 18.40 11.67 11.77
CA ASN A 162 19.34 11.03 12.71
C ASN A 162 19.75 9.61 12.32
N GLN A 163 19.05 8.98 11.36
CA GLN A 163 19.42 7.69 10.76
C GLN A 163 20.09 7.85 9.39
N GLU A 164 20.62 9.05 9.08
CA GLU A 164 21.33 9.37 7.83
C GLU A 164 20.46 9.22 6.57
N ALA A 165 19.15 9.50 6.68
CA ALA A 165 18.28 9.57 5.51
C ALA A 165 18.70 10.73 4.57
N ASP A 166 18.74 10.46 3.27
CA ASP A 166 19.11 11.44 2.24
C ASP A 166 17.96 12.43 2.01
N LYS A 167 18.10 13.62 2.61
CA LYS A 167 17.15 14.74 2.50
C LYS A 167 17.14 15.45 1.15
N ASN A 168 18.10 15.15 0.27
CA ASN A 168 18.19 15.77 -1.06
C ASN A 168 17.62 14.88 -2.17
N LYS A 169 17.08 13.70 -1.84
CA LYS A 169 16.40 12.86 -2.83
C LYS A 169 15.25 13.62 -3.47
N LYS A 170 15.11 13.37 -4.76
CA LYS A 170 13.99 13.87 -5.55
C LYS A 170 13.10 12.71 -5.94
N ASP A 171 11.80 12.93 -5.82
CA ASP A 171 10.80 12.00 -6.31
C ASP A 171 10.61 12.13 -7.84
N ARG A 172 9.66 11.36 -8.38
CA ARG A 172 9.27 11.38 -9.79
C ARG A 172 8.81 12.76 -10.29
N TYR A 173 8.33 13.61 -9.39
CA TYR A 173 7.87 14.97 -9.68
C TYR A 173 8.97 16.02 -9.48
N ASN A 174 10.21 15.58 -9.24
CA ASN A 174 11.37 16.43 -8.96
C ASN A 174 11.19 17.28 -7.70
N MET A 175 10.33 16.81 -6.77
CA MET A 175 10.10 17.39 -5.45
C MET A 175 11.08 16.77 -4.44
N THR A 176 11.53 17.57 -3.49
CA THR A 176 12.32 17.10 -2.35
C THR A 176 11.45 16.96 -1.09
N PRO A 177 11.90 16.25 -0.04
CA PRO A 177 11.21 16.26 1.26
C PRO A 177 11.00 17.67 1.82
N LEU A 178 11.93 18.59 1.54
CA LEU A 178 11.81 20.00 1.92
C LEU A 178 10.64 20.68 1.19
N ASP A 179 10.39 20.33 -0.07
CA ASP A 179 9.28 20.90 -0.82
C ASP A 179 7.93 20.37 -0.33
N GLU A 180 7.86 19.10 0.08
CA GLU A 180 6.71 18.53 0.81
C GLU A 180 6.46 19.27 2.13
N ALA A 181 7.51 19.50 2.93
CA ALA A 181 7.41 20.25 4.19
C ALA A 181 6.90 21.68 3.99
N LYS A 182 7.36 22.38 2.94
CA LYS A 182 6.86 23.71 2.56
C LYS A 182 5.38 23.72 2.21
N MET A 183 4.89 22.68 1.54
CA MET A 183 3.46 22.56 1.21
C MET A 183 2.59 22.39 2.47
N ASN A 184 3.13 21.73 3.49
CA ASN A 184 2.46 21.59 4.79
C ASN A 184 2.54 22.84 5.69
N GLY A 185 3.53 23.73 5.45
CA GLY A 185 3.69 24.97 6.21
C GLY A 185 4.22 24.77 7.63
N ASP A 186 4.93 23.67 7.88
CA ASP A 186 5.57 23.40 9.18
C ASP A 186 6.99 24.01 9.19
N ASP A 187 7.13 25.19 9.79
CA ASP A 187 8.38 25.93 9.86
C ASP A 187 9.50 25.15 10.56
N GLU A 188 9.17 24.36 11.60
CA GLU A 188 10.14 23.55 12.35
C GLU A 188 10.72 22.44 11.46
N MET A 189 9.84 21.73 10.75
CA MET A 189 10.25 20.69 9.80
C MET A 189 11.07 21.27 8.62
N ILE A 190 10.65 22.43 8.11
CA ILE A 190 11.34 23.12 7.04
C ILE A 190 12.77 23.47 7.47
N ASP A 191 12.95 23.98 8.68
CA ASP A 191 14.27 24.35 9.19
C ASP A 191 15.16 23.12 9.41
N MET A 192 14.61 22.01 9.90
CA MET A 192 15.32 20.73 9.99
C MET A 192 15.78 20.19 8.63
N LEU A 193 14.98 20.32 7.58
CA LEU A 193 15.32 19.81 6.25
C LEU A 193 16.25 20.77 5.47
N LYS A 194 16.23 22.07 5.78
CA LYS A 194 17.20 23.04 5.23
C LYS A 194 18.62 22.79 5.73
N GLY A 195 18.80 22.64 7.04
CA GLY A 195 20.10 22.53 7.71
C GLY A 195 20.79 21.21 7.45
#